data_AF-A0AAP0GJF7-F1
#
_entry.id   AF-A0AAP0GJF7-F1
#
_cell.length_a   1.000
_cell.length_b   1.000
_cell.length_c   1.000
_cell.angle_alpha   90.00
_cell.angle_beta   90.00
_cell.angle_gamma   90.00
#
_symmetry.space_group_name_H-M   'P 1'
#
loop_
_entity.id
_entity.type
_entity.pdbx_description
1 polymer ?
#
loop_
_entity_poly.entity_id
_entity_poly.type
_entity_poly.pdbx_seq_one_letter_code
_entity_poly.pdbx_strand_id
1 'polypeptide(L)'
;MAELDARRAEVLGNAARIIQRQMRTYIARKEYILIRKAAIQLQACWRALSACKQFEILRREAAALKIQKDFRCFVASKSYQTLRASAINLQTGLRAMTARDEFRYRKQTKAAIFIQAHYRCYKAYSYYKSLQKSVLYTQCCWRRRVARKELRTLKMAARETGALKEAKDKLEKRVEELTWRLQLEKRLRTELEETKAQETAKLQDALRMMQIQIDEANAKVIKEREAARKAIEEAPPVVKETPVIIQDTEKIDSLTAEVGSLKALLSNQKQEVEEARKSLIEADAKNADLMKKFEDVEKRAEQLQESNQRLEEKLSNMESENQVLRQQALTMSPTGKSISARPRTMIIQRTPENGNIQNGETRLATPETTHVLSNSREPESEEKPQKSLNEKQQENQDLLIKCITQDLGFSGGKPVAALLIYKCLLHWRSFEVERTTVFDRIIQTIASAIE
;
A
#
# COMPACT_ATOMS: atom_id res chain seq x y z
N MET A 1 -54.35 138.52 -77.56
CA MET A 1 -55.18 138.01 -76.44
C MET A 1 -55.21 136.49 -76.50
N ALA A 2 -56.24 135.85 -77.07
CA ALA A 2 -56.49 134.40 -76.97
C ALA A 2 -55.28 133.45 -77.12
N GLU A 3 -54.37 133.65 -78.07
CA GLU A 3 -53.18 132.79 -78.21
C GLU A 3 -52.21 132.87 -77.01
N LEU A 4 -52.06 134.06 -76.41
CA LEU A 4 -51.23 134.25 -75.22
C LEU A 4 -51.86 133.58 -74.00
N ASP A 5 -53.19 133.66 -73.86
CA ASP A 5 -53.93 132.98 -72.80
C ASP A 5 -53.89 131.45 -72.98
N ALA A 6 -53.93 130.95 -74.22
CA ALA A 6 -53.73 129.54 -74.54
C ALA A 6 -52.33 129.05 -74.16
N ARG A 7 -51.25 129.77 -74.55
CA ARG A 7 -49.88 129.45 -74.12
C ARG A 7 -49.70 129.53 -72.60
N ARG A 8 -50.34 130.48 -71.93
CA ARG A 8 -50.33 130.61 -70.46
C ARG A 8 -51.01 129.41 -69.79
N ALA A 9 -52.15 128.96 -70.32
CA ALA A 9 -52.84 127.76 -69.85
C ALA A 9 -52.00 126.49 -70.09
N GLU A 10 -51.32 126.38 -71.24
CA GLU A 10 -50.42 125.27 -71.54
C GLU A 10 -49.24 125.20 -70.56
N VAL A 11 -48.56 126.31 -70.29
CA VAL A 11 -47.44 126.37 -69.34
C VAL A 11 -47.89 126.00 -67.93
N LEU A 12 -49.02 126.53 -67.46
CA LEU A 12 -49.58 126.18 -66.15
C LEU A 12 -50.02 124.71 -66.08
N GLY A 13 -50.65 124.18 -67.13
CA GLY A 13 -51.03 122.78 -67.25
C GLY A 13 -49.82 121.85 -67.25
N ASN A 14 -48.73 122.21 -67.93
CA ASN A 14 -47.47 121.47 -67.93
C ASN A 14 -46.78 121.48 -66.57
N ALA A 15 -46.72 122.63 -65.88
CA ALA A 15 -46.20 122.71 -64.52
C ALA A 15 -47.03 121.85 -63.53
N ALA A 16 -48.36 121.95 -63.59
CA ALA A 16 -49.26 121.13 -62.78
C ALA A 16 -49.08 119.62 -63.07
N ARG A 17 -48.94 119.23 -64.35
CA ARG A 17 -48.69 117.85 -64.78
C ARG A 17 -47.38 117.28 -64.23
N ILE A 18 -46.31 118.09 -64.15
CA ILE A 18 -45.04 117.69 -63.53
C ILE A 18 -45.21 117.46 -62.02
N ILE A 19 -45.84 118.40 -61.32
CA ILE A 19 -46.09 118.29 -59.86
C ILE A 19 -46.98 117.07 -59.56
N GLN A 20 -48.08 116.89 -60.28
CA GLN A 20 -48.98 115.74 -60.14
C GLN A 20 -48.28 114.41 -60.42
N ARG A 21 -47.43 114.33 -61.45
CA ARG A 21 -46.61 113.13 -61.74
C ARG A 21 -45.67 112.82 -60.57
N GLN A 22 -44.99 113.83 -60.02
CA GLN A 22 -44.07 113.64 -58.90
C GLN A 22 -44.81 113.20 -57.63
N MET A 23 -45.95 113.81 -57.32
CA MET A 23 -46.78 113.44 -56.15
C MET A 23 -47.35 112.02 -56.28
N ARG A 24 -47.88 111.62 -57.44
CA ARG A 24 -48.32 110.24 -57.70
C ARG A 24 -47.16 109.23 -57.53
N THR A 25 -45.98 109.57 -58.04
CA THR A 25 -44.77 108.74 -57.90
C THR A 25 -44.32 108.61 -56.44
N TYR A 26 -44.39 109.70 -55.67
CA TYR A 26 -44.09 109.71 -54.23
C TYR A 26 -45.07 108.83 -53.44
N ILE A 27 -46.38 108.94 -53.70
CA ILE A 27 -47.44 108.14 -53.05
C ILE A 27 -47.21 106.65 -53.32
N ALA A 28 -47.10 106.24 -54.60
CA ALA A 28 -46.89 104.84 -54.96
C ALA A 28 -45.57 104.28 -54.39
N ARG A 29 -44.49 105.09 -54.32
CA ARG A 29 -43.23 104.68 -53.69
C ARG A 29 -43.38 104.53 -52.16
N LYS A 30 -44.16 105.38 -51.50
CA LYS A 30 -44.45 105.28 -50.06
C LYS A 30 -45.24 104.02 -49.75
N GLU A 31 -46.29 103.73 -50.53
CA GLU A 31 -47.11 102.52 -50.41
C GLU A 31 -46.28 101.24 -50.65
N TYR A 32 -45.50 101.19 -51.72
CA TYR A 32 -44.59 100.08 -52.00
C TYR A 32 -43.59 99.84 -50.85
N ILE A 33 -43.02 100.89 -50.27
CA ILE A 33 -42.09 100.76 -49.12
C ILE A 33 -42.81 100.22 -47.88
N LEU A 34 -44.06 100.64 -47.63
CA LEU A 34 -44.86 100.12 -46.50
C LEU A 34 -45.18 98.63 -46.69
N ILE A 35 -45.70 98.24 -47.87
CA ILE A 35 -46.01 96.84 -48.21
C ILE A 35 -44.74 95.97 -48.14
N ARG A 36 -43.61 96.44 -48.69
CA ARG A 36 -42.33 95.74 -48.63
C ARG A 36 -41.83 95.56 -47.19
N LYS A 37 -41.97 96.57 -46.32
CA LYS A 37 -41.61 96.46 -44.89
C LYS A 37 -42.47 95.41 -44.18
N ALA A 38 -43.78 95.45 -44.35
CA ALA A 38 -44.71 94.48 -43.77
C ALA A 38 -44.42 93.05 -44.26
N ALA A 39 -44.16 92.87 -45.56
CA ALA A 39 -43.79 91.57 -46.13
C ALA A 39 -42.46 91.03 -45.57
N ILE A 40 -41.44 91.89 -45.40
CA ILE A 40 -40.16 91.49 -44.78
C ILE A 40 -40.37 91.07 -43.32
N GLN A 41 -41.17 91.81 -42.54
CA GLN A 41 -41.50 91.46 -41.16
C GLN A 41 -42.24 90.11 -41.08
N LEU A 42 -43.29 89.91 -41.89
CA LEU A 42 -44.04 88.65 -41.93
C LEU A 42 -43.15 87.46 -42.30
N GLN A 43 -42.29 87.61 -43.31
CA GLN A 43 -41.33 86.57 -43.68
C GLN A 43 -40.28 86.31 -42.59
N ALA A 44 -39.83 87.33 -41.85
CA ALA A 44 -38.89 87.17 -40.75
C ALA A 44 -39.54 86.39 -39.58
N CYS A 45 -40.77 86.75 -39.20
CA CYS A 45 -41.56 86.01 -38.22
C CYS A 45 -41.78 84.55 -38.65
N TRP A 46 -42.12 84.30 -39.93
CA TRP A 46 -42.29 82.93 -40.44
C TRP A 46 -41.00 82.11 -40.39
N ARG A 47 -39.86 82.68 -40.79
CA ARG A 47 -38.55 82.00 -40.69
C ARG A 47 -38.19 81.69 -39.24
N ALA A 48 -38.44 82.61 -38.31
CA ALA A 48 -38.22 82.38 -36.88
C ALA A 48 -39.10 81.26 -36.32
N LEU A 49 -40.42 81.29 -36.58
CA LEU A 49 -41.35 80.25 -36.14
C LEU A 49 -41.00 78.87 -36.72
N SER A 50 -40.59 78.80 -37.99
CA SER A 50 -40.10 77.57 -38.61
C SER A 50 -38.83 77.04 -37.93
N ALA A 51 -37.86 77.92 -37.63
CA ALA A 51 -36.63 77.54 -36.94
C ALA A 51 -36.90 77.05 -35.51
N CYS A 52 -37.77 77.72 -34.75
CA CYS A 52 -38.19 77.29 -33.42
C CYS A 52 -38.87 75.91 -33.47
N LYS A 53 -39.75 75.65 -34.44
CA LYS A 53 -40.42 74.35 -34.61
C LYS A 53 -39.43 73.23 -34.95
N GLN A 54 -38.44 73.50 -35.80
CA GLN A 54 -37.36 72.53 -36.11
C GLN A 54 -36.48 72.25 -34.88
N PHE A 55 -36.09 73.28 -34.13
CA PHE A 55 -35.33 73.13 -32.89
C PHE A 55 -36.09 72.32 -31.83
N GLU A 56 -37.40 72.53 -31.68
CA GLU A 56 -38.21 71.71 -30.78
C GLU A 56 -38.22 70.22 -31.14
N ILE A 57 -38.30 69.90 -32.44
CA ILE A 57 -38.27 68.51 -32.93
C ILE A 57 -36.91 67.89 -32.60
N LEU A 58 -35.81 68.54 -32.99
CA LEU A 58 -34.44 68.09 -32.68
C LEU A 58 -34.20 67.92 -31.17
N ARG A 59 -34.74 68.83 -30.34
CA ARG A 59 -34.65 68.73 -28.87
C ARG A 59 -35.43 67.52 -28.32
N ARG A 60 -36.63 67.24 -28.85
CA ARG A 60 -37.42 66.05 -28.49
C ARG A 60 -36.72 64.76 -28.93
N GLU A 61 -36.18 64.73 -30.14
CA GLU A 61 -35.42 63.59 -30.68
C GLU A 61 -34.15 63.30 -29.88
N ALA A 62 -33.35 64.32 -29.57
CA ALA A 62 -32.15 64.18 -28.75
C ALA A 62 -32.48 63.67 -27.33
N ALA A 63 -33.56 64.16 -26.72
CA ALA A 63 -34.04 63.67 -25.42
C ALA A 63 -34.51 62.20 -25.50
N ALA A 64 -35.27 61.83 -26.54
CA ALA A 64 -35.72 60.46 -26.76
C ALA A 64 -34.54 59.50 -27.01
N LEU A 65 -33.54 59.91 -27.80
CA LEU A 65 -32.32 59.13 -28.03
C LEU A 65 -31.51 58.93 -26.73
N LYS A 66 -31.42 59.95 -25.87
CA LYS A 66 -30.80 59.82 -24.55
C LYS A 66 -31.54 58.81 -23.68
N ILE A 67 -32.86 58.93 -23.54
CA ILE A 67 -33.68 57.99 -22.75
C ILE A 67 -33.55 56.56 -23.29
N GLN A 68 -33.59 56.36 -24.61
CA GLN A 68 -33.41 55.04 -25.23
C GLN A 68 -31.99 54.47 -25.01
N LYS A 69 -30.94 55.29 -25.10
CA LYS A 69 -29.56 54.89 -24.81
C LYS A 69 -29.43 54.43 -23.36
N ASP A 70 -29.87 55.27 -22.43
CA ASP A 70 -29.68 55.05 -21.00
C ASP A 70 -30.51 53.85 -20.52
N PHE A 71 -31.73 53.66 -21.04
CA PHE A 71 -32.55 52.47 -20.81
C PHE A 71 -31.92 51.18 -21.37
N ARG A 72 -31.41 51.18 -22.62
CA ARG A 72 -30.71 50.02 -23.19
C ARG A 72 -29.47 49.66 -22.36
N CYS A 73 -28.72 50.65 -21.89
CA CYS A 73 -27.58 50.47 -21.01
C CYS A 73 -28.00 49.82 -19.67
N PHE A 74 -29.10 50.30 -19.06
CA PHE A 74 -29.66 49.73 -17.84
C PHE A 74 -30.09 48.25 -18.01
N VAL A 75 -30.84 47.92 -19.07
CA VAL A 75 -31.29 46.54 -19.33
C VAL A 75 -30.09 45.59 -19.54
N ALA A 76 -29.12 45.99 -20.36
CA ALA A 76 -27.90 45.21 -20.58
C ALA A 76 -27.09 45.02 -19.28
N SER A 77 -26.94 46.09 -18.48
CA SER A 77 -26.26 46.03 -17.19
C SER A 77 -26.98 45.11 -16.20
N LYS A 78 -28.31 45.17 -16.13
CA LYS A 78 -29.11 44.36 -15.21
C LYS A 78 -29.09 42.87 -15.58
N SER A 79 -29.16 42.54 -16.87
CA SER A 79 -29.04 41.15 -17.33
C SER A 79 -27.63 40.58 -17.06
N TYR A 80 -26.57 41.33 -17.34
CA TYR A 80 -25.20 40.95 -17.01
C TYR A 80 -24.97 40.76 -15.51
N GLN A 81 -25.45 41.68 -14.66
CA GLN A 81 -25.36 41.56 -13.21
C GLN A 81 -26.07 40.30 -12.68
N THR A 82 -27.25 39.98 -13.23
CA THR A 82 -28.04 38.80 -12.84
C THR A 82 -27.34 37.50 -13.24
N LEU A 83 -26.79 37.45 -14.46
CA LEU A 83 -26.00 36.31 -14.93
C LEU A 83 -24.71 36.13 -14.11
N ARG A 84 -23.99 37.22 -13.84
CA ARG A 84 -22.77 37.23 -13.01
C ARG A 84 -23.04 36.77 -11.57
N ALA A 85 -24.13 37.21 -10.95
CA ALA A 85 -24.53 36.76 -9.62
C ALA A 85 -24.84 35.25 -9.62
N SER A 86 -25.58 34.77 -10.62
CA SER A 86 -25.91 33.35 -10.78
C SER A 86 -24.65 32.49 -10.98
N ALA A 87 -23.71 32.95 -11.80
CA ALA A 87 -22.44 32.28 -12.04
C ALA A 87 -21.55 32.23 -10.78
N ILE A 88 -21.47 33.32 -10.01
CA ILE A 88 -20.73 33.37 -8.74
C ILE A 88 -21.37 32.42 -7.71
N ASN A 89 -22.69 32.37 -7.61
CA ASN A 89 -23.40 31.45 -6.73
C ASN A 89 -23.10 29.98 -7.10
N LEU A 90 -23.16 29.63 -8.39
CA LEU A 90 -22.83 28.29 -8.88
C LEU A 90 -21.37 27.91 -8.60
N GLN A 91 -20.42 28.80 -8.93
CA GLN A 91 -18.99 28.59 -8.65
C GLN A 91 -18.71 28.43 -7.14
N THR A 92 -19.40 29.17 -6.29
CA THR A 92 -19.28 29.07 -4.82
C THR A 92 -19.86 27.75 -4.33
N GLY A 93 -21.01 27.32 -4.86
CA GLY A 93 -21.60 26.02 -4.58
C GLY A 93 -20.68 24.85 -4.97
N LEU A 94 -20.11 24.89 -6.17
CA LEU A 94 -19.17 23.87 -6.66
C LEU A 94 -17.90 23.79 -5.80
N ARG A 95 -17.25 24.92 -5.51
CA ARG A 95 -16.08 24.95 -4.60
C ARG A 95 -16.41 24.38 -3.21
N ALA A 96 -17.59 24.70 -2.69
CA ALA A 96 -18.06 24.20 -1.40
C ALA A 96 -18.59 22.75 -1.45
N MET A 97 -18.80 22.17 -2.63
CA MET A 97 -19.06 20.74 -2.85
C MET A 97 -17.72 19.99 -2.78
N THR A 98 -16.77 20.34 -3.65
CA THR A 98 -15.42 19.72 -3.70
C THR A 98 -14.73 19.70 -2.34
N ALA A 99 -14.76 20.81 -1.58
CA ALA A 99 -14.17 20.86 -0.23
C ALA A 99 -14.88 19.95 0.79
N ARG A 100 -16.19 19.71 0.64
CA ARG A 100 -16.94 18.75 1.48
C ARG A 100 -16.67 17.32 1.08
N ASP A 101 -16.50 17.03 -0.22
CA ASP A 101 -16.15 15.70 -0.70
C ASP A 101 -14.74 15.29 -0.29
N GLU A 102 -13.78 16.20 -0.40
CA GLU A 102 -12.42 15.95 0.12
C GLU A 102 -12.44 15.71 1.64
N PHE A 103 -13.23 16.48 2.40
CA PHE A 103 -13.41 16.26 3.84
C PHE A 103 -14.09 14.90 4.15
N ARG A 104 -15.13 14.52 3.39
CA ARG A 104 -15.79 13.21 3.50
C ARG A 104 -14.79 12.07 3.25
N TYR A 105 -14.01 12.16 2.18
CA TYR A 105 -12.96 11.20 1.83
C TYR A 105 -11.89 11.11 2.92
N ARG A 106 -11.33 12.23 3.37
CA ARG A 106 -10.36 12.29 4.48
C ARG A 106 -10.92 11.63 5.77
N LYS A 107 -12.20 11.84 6.08
CA LYS A 107 -12.88 11.20 7.23
C LYS A 107 -13.04 9.69 7.06
N GLN A 108 -13.48 9.23 5.88
CA GLN A 108 -13.61 7.81 5.54
C GLN A 108 -12.26 7.09 5.60
N THR A 109 -11.22 7.67 4.98
CA THR A 109 -9.85 7.14 4.99
C THR A 109 -9.29 7.05 6.40
N LYS A 110 -9.53 8.04 7.28
CA LYS A 110 -9.12 7.95 8.70
C LYS A 110 -9.84 6.81 9.44
N ALA A 111 -11.13 6.58 9.18
CA ALA A 111 -11.87 5.47 9.77
C ALA A 111 -11.37 4.11 9.24
N ALA A 112 -11.10 3.99 7.93
CA ALA A 112 -10.54 2.80 7.32
C ALA A 112 -9.15 2.46 7.88
N ILE A 113 -8.27 3.45 8.05
CA ILE A 113 -6.96 3.28 8.69
C ILE A 113 -7.11 2.74 10.13
N PHE A 114 -8.05 3.28 10.91
CA PHE A 114 -8.31 2.80 12.28
C PHE A 114 -8.78 1.33 12.30
N ILE A 115 -9.73 0.97 11.44
CA ILE A 115 -10.22 -0.42 11.31
C ILE A 115 -9.09 -1.36 10.87
N GLN A 116 -8.30 -0.98 9.87
CA GLN A 116 -7.16 -1.78 9.41
C GLN A 116 -6.08 -1.93 10.49
N ALA A 117 -5.78 -0.88 11.26
CA ALA A 117 -4.81 -0.94 12.36
C ALA A 117 -5.30 -1.88 13.47
N HIS A 118 -6.58 -1.79 13.86
CA HIS A 118 -7.17 -2.69 14.84
C HIS A 118 -7.18 -4.15 14.36
N TYR A 119 -7.52 -4.41 13.09
CA TYR A 119 -7.46 -5.75 12.50
C TYR A 119 -6.03 -6.32 12.45
N ARG A 120 -5.03 -5.53 12.04
CA ARG A 120 -3.61 -5.92 12.05
C ARG A 120 -3.15 -6.29 13.46
N CYS A 121 -3.51 -5.47 14.45
CA CYS A 121 -3.23 -5.74 15.87
C CYS A 121 -3.91 -7.03 16.36
N TYR A 122 -5.20 -7.19 16.10
CA TYR A 122 -5.96 -8.40 16.45
C TYR A 122 -5.36 -9.66 15.83
N LYS A 123 -4.99 -9.64 14.54
CA LYS A 123 -4.36 -10.78 13.86
C LYS A 123 -3.04 -11.19 14.53
N ALA A 124 -2.18 -10.21 14.85
CA ALA A 124 -0.91 -10.46 15.53
C ALA A 124 -1.10 -11.01 16.96
N TYR A 125 -2.00 -10.41 17.74
CA TYR A 125 -2.33 -10.86 19.10
C TYR A 125 -2.95 -12.27 19.12
N SER A 126 -3.85 -12.57 18.18
CA SER A 126 -4.51 -13.87 18.07
C SER A 126 -3.50 -14.97 17.69
N TYR A 127 -2.58 -14.69 16.74
CA TYR A 127 -1.47 -15.58 16.41
C TYR A 127 -0.55 -15.83 17.62
N TYR A 128 -0.10 -14.78 18.31
CA TYR A 128 0.72 -14.89 19.52
C TYR A 128 0.03 -15.75 20.60
N LYS A 129 -1.26 -15.51 20.85
CA LYS A 129 -2.04 -16.25 21.87
C LYS A 129 -2.25 -17.71 21.49
N SER A 130 -2.35 -18.02 20.20
CA SER A 130 -2.38 -19.41 19.69
C SER A 130 -1.03 -20.10 19.87
N LEU A 131 0.06 -19.43 19.48
CA LEU A 131 1.43 -19.92 19.65
C LEU A 131 1.77 -20.17 21.13
N GLN A 132 1.41 -19.25 22.03
CA GLN A 132 1.62 -19.39 23.47
C GLN A 132 0.92 -20.64 24.04
N LYS A 133 -0.33 -20.92 23.62
CA LYS A 133 -1.05 -22.15 23.98
C LYS A 133 -0.35 -23.40 23.47
N SER A 134 0.09 -23.40 22.20
CA SER A 134 0.80 -24.54 21.58
C SER A 134 2.13 -24.84 22.27
N VAL A 135 2.92 -23.79 22.57
CA VAL A 135 4.18 -23.90 23.31
C VAL A 135 3.95 -24.43 24.73
N LEU A 136 2.98 -23.88 25.47
CA LEU A 136 2.66 -24.35 26.82
C LEU A 136 2.22 -25.83 26.83
N TYR A 137 1.33 -26.22 25.91
CA TYR A 137 0.90 -27.62 25.75
C TYR A 137 2.08 -28.55 25.45
N THR A 138 2.96 -28.15 24.53
CA THR A 138 4.15 -28.91 24.14
C THR A 138 5.14 -29.04 25.31
N GLN A 139 5.39 -27.96 26.05
CA GLN A 139 6.23 -27.98 27.26
C GLN A 139 5.66 -28.88 28.36
N CYS A 140 4.34 -28.84 28.61
CA CYS A 140 3.68 -29.71 29.57
C CYS A 140 3.75 -31.19 29.15
N CYS A 141 3.56 -31.49 27.86
CA CYS A 141 3.73 -32.84 27.33
C CYS A 141 5.18 -33.33 27.42
N TRP A 142 6.16 -32.45 27.17
CA TRP A 142 7.59 -32.76 27.31
C TRP A 142 7.97 -33.05 28.76
N ARG A 143 7.61 -32.16 29.71
CA ARG A 143 7.83 -32.38 31.16
C ARG A 143 7.22 -33.70 31.63
N ARG A 144 5.97 -34.01 31.20
CA ARG A 144 5.31 -35.31 31.47
C ARG A 144 6.06 -36.50 30.85
N ARG A 145 6.66 -36.35 29.66
CA ARG A 145 7.45 -37.40 29.00
C ARG A 145 8.75 -37.67 29.74
N VAL A 146 9.47 -36.63 30.16
CA VAL A 146 10.71 -36.71 30.94
C VAL A 146 10.47 -37.42 32.28
N ALA A 147 9.52 -36.93 33.10
CA ALA A 147 9.17 -37.56 34.37
C ALA A 147 8.68 -39.02 34.22
N ARG A 148 8.00 -39.36 33.12
CA ARG A 148 7.63 -40.76 32.81
C ARG A 148 8.82 -41.62 32.37
N LYS A 149 9.90 -41.05 31.82
CA LYS A 149 11.16 -41.76 31.53
C LYS A 149 11.92 -42.05 32.83
N GLU A 150 12.07 -41.03 33.68
CA GLU A 150 12.72 -41.12 34.99
C GLU A 150 12.02 -42.14 35.91
N LEU A 151 10.69 -42.11 35.98
CA LEU A 151 9.91 -43.10 36.73
C LEU A 151 10.08 -44.53 36.17
N ARG A 152 10.32 -44.70 34.86
CA ARG A 152 10.61 -46.01 34.27
C ARG A 152 12.01 -46.50 34.64
N THR A 153 13.04 -45.65 34.56
CA THR A 153 14.41 -46.02 34.93
C THR A 153 14.52 -46.35 36.42
N LEU A 154 13.89 -45.55 37.29
CA LEU A 154 13.82 -45.84 38.73
C LEU A 154 13.07 -47.16 39.02
N LYS A 155 11.99 -47.48 38.29
CA LYS A 155 11.28 -48.76 38.43
C LYS A 155 12.05 -49.97 37.89
N MET A 156 12.94 -49.79 36.91
CA MET A 156 13.85 -50.86 36.46
C MET A 156 14.95 -51.10 37.49
N ALA A 157 15.64 -50.04 37.93
CA ALA A 157 16.66 -50.14 38.97
C ALA A 157 16.11 -50.75 40.29
N ALA A 158 14.87 -50.41 40.68
CA ALA A 158 14.22 -51.00 41.85
C ALA A 158 13.83 -52.49 41.69
N ARG A 159 13.65 -52.96 40.45
CA ARG A 159 13.47 -54.39 40.15
C ARG A 159 14.80 -55.13 40.12
N GLU A 160 15.84 -54.51 39.59
CA GLU A 160 17.21 -55.03 39.56
C GLU A 160 17.77 -55.18 40.98
N THR A 161 17.60 -54.18 41.86
CA THR A 161 17.98 -54.31 43.28
C THR A 161 17.11 -55.31 44.03
N GLY A 162 15.83 -55.46 43.68
CA GLY A 162 14.97 -56.53 44.18
C GLY A 162 15.49 -57.92 43.79
N ALA A 163 15.81 -58.13 42.51
CA ALA A 163 16.36 -59.39 41.99
C ALA A 163 17.76 -59.70 42.56
N LEU A 164 18.63 -58.69 42.73
CA LEU A 164 19.92 -58.82 43.40
C LEU A 164 19.74 -59.19 44.87
N LYS A 165 18.77 -58.61 45.57
CA LYS A 165 18.45 -59.01 46.95
C LYS A 165 17.93 -60.44 47.00
N GLU A 166 16.99 -60.83 46.16
CA GLU A 166 16.54 -62.22 46.10
C GLU A 166 17.68 -63.20 45.78
N ALA A 167 18.62 -62.84 44.91
CA ALA A 167 19.79 -63.64 44.61
C ALA A 167 20.73 -63.75 45.81
N LYS A 168 20.96 -62.65 46.54
CA LYS A 168 21.71 -62.62 47.80
C LYS A 168 21.04 -63.48 48.86
N ASP A 169 19.74 -63.31 49.12
CA ASP A 169 18.98 -64.05 50.12
C ASP A 169 18.94 -65.57 49.79
N LYS A 170 18.95 -65.95 48.49
CA LYS A 170 19.11 -67.34 48.02
C LYS A 170 20.55 -67.86 48.21
N LEU A 171 21.56 -67.01 48.02
CA LEU A 171 22.97 -67.35 48.22
C LEU A 171 23.28 -67.54 49.72
N GLU A 172 22.77 -66.66 50.58
CA GLU A 172 22.90 -66.76 52.04
C GLU A 172 22.28 -68.06 52.55
N LYS A 173 21.06 -68.41 52.13
CA LYS A 173 20.45 -69.72 52.46
C LYS A 173 21.28 -70.92 51.99
N ARG A 174 21.95 -70.83 50.83
CA ARG A 174 22.89 -71.87 50.39
C ARG A 174 24.18 -71.89 51.21
N VAL A 175 24.66 -70.75 51.69
CA VAL A 175 25.82 -70.68 52.60
C VAL A 175 25.46 -71.23 53.98
N GLU A 176 24.26 -70.95 54.50
CA GLU A 176 23.70 -71.57 55.71
C GLU A 176 23.59 -73.10 55.55
N GLU A 177 23.02 -73.57 54.44
CA GLU A 177 22.91 -75.01 54.15
C GLU A 177 24.30 -75.68 54.01
N LEU A 178 25.23 -75.05 53.28
CA LEU A 178 26.58 -75.59 53.08
C LEU A 178 27.41 -75.55 54.37
N THR A 179 27.25 -74.53 55.22
CA THR A 179 27.93 -74.48 56.52
C THR A 179 27.32 -75.48 57.51
N TRP A 180 26.00 -75.72 57.47
CA TRP A 180 25.36 -76.81 58.23
C TRP A 180 25.84 -78.19 57.76
N ARG A 181 25.85 -78.44 56.45
CA ARG A 181 26.42 -79.67 55.84
C ARG A 181 27.90 -79.86 56.22
N LEU A 182 28.71 -78.81 56.20
CA LEU A 182 30.12 -78.84 56.61
C LEU A 182 30.30 -79.07 58.11
N GLN A 183 29.42 -78.52 58.97
CA GLN A 183 29.44 -78.83 60.40
C GLN A 183 29.04 -80.29 60.67
N LEU A 184 28.05 -80.82 59.96
CA LEU A 184 27.67 -82.22 60.03
C LEU A 184 28.80 -83.13 59.54
N GLU A 185 29.41 -82.83 58.39
CA GLU A 185 30.55 -83.58 57.86
C GLU A 185 31.76 -83.54 58.81
N LYS A 186 32.03 -82.40 59.45
CA LYS A 186 33.06 -82.30 60.49
C LYS A 186 32.76 -83.17 61.71
N ARG A 187 31.51 -83.23 62.18
CA ARG A 187 31.12 -84.13 63.28
C ARG A 187 31.29 -85.60 62.89
N LEU A 188 30.83 -85.98 61.70
CA LEU A 188 31.00 -87.33 61.16
C LEU A 188 32.49 -87.68 60.98
N ARG A 189 33.35 -86.72 60.63
CA ARG A 189 34.82 -86.91 60.61
C ARG A 189 35.39 -87.08 62.02
N THR A 190 35.01 -86.27 63.01
CA THR A 190 35.49 -86.46 64.39
C THR A 190 34.99 -87.76 64.99
N GLU A 191 33.75 -88.17 64.72
CA GLU A 191 33.19 -89.47 65.13
C GLU A 191 33.93 -90.63 64.43
N LEU A 192 34.32 -90.46 63.15
CA LEU A 192 35.14 -91.43 62.41
C LEU A 192 36.60 -91.48 62.90
N GLU A 193 37.16 -90.36 63.35
CA GLU A 193 38.50 -90.27 63.94
C GLU A 193 38.51 -90.82 65.38
N GLU A 194 37.46 -90.59 66.16
CA GLU A 194 37.27 -91.18 67.50
C GLU A 194 37.04 -92.69 67.42
N THR A 195 36.22 -93.19 66.50
CA THR A 195 36.04 -94.63 66.29
C THR A 195 37.33 -95.29 65.81
N LYS A 196 38.09 -94.66 64.89
CA LYS A 196 39.46 -95.11 64.53
C LYS A 196 40.44 -95.03 65.70
N ALA A 197 40.35 -94.03 66.57
CA ALA A 197 41.17 -93.95 67.79
C ALA A 197 40.82 -95.08 68.77
N GLN A 198 39.54 -95.42 68.91
CA GLN A 198 39.09 -96.55 69.72
C GLN A 198 39.49 -97.90 69.11
N GLU A 199 39.41 -98.07 67.79
CA GLU A 199 39.89 -99.30 67.12
C GLU A 199 41.41 -99.42 67.15
N THR A 200 42.16 -98.33 66.93
CA THR A 200 43.63 -98.35 67.07
C THR A 200 44.07 -98.54 68.51
N ALA A 201 43.32 -98.06 69.51
CA ALA A 201 43.54 -98.40 70.92
C ALA A 201 43.30 -99.90 71.18
N LYS A 202 42.16 -100.47 70.73
CA LYS A 202 41.88 -101.91 70.81
C LYS A 202 42.95 -102.75 70.11
N LEU A 203 43.44 -102.31 68.94
CA LEU A 203 44.50 -102.97 68.19
C LEU A 203 45.87 -102.81 68.87
N GLN A 204 46.15 -101.68 69.53
CA GLN A 204 47.35 -101.50 70.34
C GLN A 204 47.32 -102.35 71.62
N ASP A 205 46.18 -102.48 72.28
CA ASP A 205 46.02 -103.37 73.42
C ASP A 205 46.05 -104.85 73.00
N ALA A 206 45.45 -105.22 71.87
CA ALA A 206 45.62 -106.53 71.27
C ALA A 206 47.08 -106.80 70.90
N LEU A 207 47.81 -105.82 70.35
CA LEU A 207 49.24 -105.92 70.09
C LEU A 207 50.08 -105.99 71.38
N ARG A 208 49.72 -105.30 72.46
CA ARG A 208 50.39 -105.43 73.77
C ARG A 208 50.17 -106.83 74.35
N MET A 209 48.94 -107.33 74.34
CA MET A 209 48.63 -108.69 74.78
C MET A 209 49.34 -109.74 73.92
N MET A 210 49.37 -109.54 72.60
CA MET A 210 50.09 -110.41 71.68
C MET A 210 51.61 -110.30 71.83
N GLN A 211 52.16 -109.13 72.15
CA GLN A 211 53.59 -108.94 72.44
C GLN A 211 53.98 -109.63 73.74
N ILE A 212 53.16 -109.52 74.80
CA ILE A 212 53.35 -110.28 76.05
C ILE A 212 53.30 -111.80 75.77
N GLN A 213 52.34 -112.26 74.96
CA GLN A 213 52.29 -113.66 74.51
C GLN A 213 53.50 -114.07 73.66
N ILE A 214 54.03 -113.17 72.82
CA ILE A 214 55.25 -113.39 72.02
C ILE A 214 56.48 -113.47 72.91
N ASP A 215 56.60 -112.64 73.96
CA ASP A 215 57.73 -112.67 74.88
C ASP A 215 57.67 -113.90 75.81
N GLU A 216 56.47 -114.29 76.26
CA GLU A 216 56.23 -115.58 76.93
C GLU A 216 56.43 -116.81 76.01
N ALA A 217 56.25 -116.66 74.70
CA ALA A 217 56.52 -117.70 73.71
C ALA A 217 58.01 -117.77 73.36
N ASN A 218 58.70 -116.64 73.21
CA ASN A 218 60.14 -116.56 72.96
C ASN A 218 60.96 -117.24 74.07
N ALA A 219 60.50 -117.12 75.34
CA ALA A 219 61.05 -117.85 76.47
C ALA A 219 60.90 -119.39 76.39
N LYS A 220 59.99 -119.89 75.54
CA LYS A 220 59.72 -121.33 75.32
C LYS A 220 60.34 -121.83 74.01
N VAL A 221 60.32 -121.03 72.94
CA VAL A 221 60.78 -121.37 71.58
C VAL A 221 62.28 -121.72 71.51
N ILE A 222 63.12 -121.25 72.45
CA ILE A 222 64.54 -121.63 72.52
C ILE A 222 64.74 -123.13 72.88
N LYS A 223 63.73 -123.82 73.44
CA LYS A 223 63.84 -125.24 73.83
C LYS A 223 63.40 -126.26 72.78
N GLU A 224 62.56 -125.91 71.82
CA GLU A 224 62.00 -126.87 70.85
C GLU A 224 62.46 -126.56 69.42
N ARG A 225 63.69 -127.03 69.16
CA ARG A 225 64.37 -127.10 67.86
C ARG A 225 63.51 -127.75 66.75
N GLU A 226 63.69 -127.24 65.54
CA GLU A 226 63.85 -128.04 64.31
C GLU A 226 62.73 -129.05 63.93
N ALA A 227 61.49 -128.58 63.77
CA ALA A 227 60.44 -129.34 63.07
C ALA A 227 59.71 -128.48 62.01
N ALA A 228 59.49 -129.06 60.82
CA ALA A 228 58.79 -128.50 59.64
C ALA A 228 59.27 -127.10 59.14
N ARG A 229 60.05 -127.00 58.04
CA ARG A 229 59.59 -127.06 56.63
C ARG A 229 58.42 -126.09 56.33
N LYS A 230 58.65 -124.94 55.67
CA LYS A 230 58.95 -124.70 54.22
C LYS A 230 57.70 -124.63 53.34
N ALA A 231 57.68 -123.62 52.45
CA ALA A 231 56.75 -123.41 51.32
C ALA A 231 55.30 -123.02 51.69
N ILE A 232 54.55 -122.19 50.95
CA ILE A 232 54.79 -121.37 49.72
C ILE A 232 53.71 -120.24 49.75
N GLU A 233 54.00 -118.93 49.57
CA GLU A 233 54.16 -118.15 48.31
C GLU A 233 52.83 -117.70 47.64
N GLU A 234 52.71 -116.39 47.35
CA GLU A 234 52.05 -115.77 46.17
C GLU A 234 50.51 -115.83 45.95
N ALA A 235 49.85 -115.00 45.10
CA ALA A 235 50.19 -113.79 44.31
C ALA A 235 48.91 -112.95 43.94
N PRO A 236 49.00 -111.74 43.31
CA PRO A 236 47.87 -110.80 43.15
C PRO A 236 47.13 -110.69 41.76
N PRO A 237 47.27 -109.65 40.88
CA PRO A 237 46.13 -108.77 40.52
C PRO A 237 45.73 -108.74 39.00
N VAL A 238 45.76 -107.55 38.32
CA VAL A 238 45.38 -107.18 36.91
C VAL A 238 43.93 -106.64 36.75
N VAL A 239 43.56 -105.48 36.14
CA VAL A 239 44.12 -104.37 35.28
C VAL A 239 43.67 -104.36 33.80
N LYS A 240 43.04 -103.24 33.33
CA LYS A 240 43.04 -102.65 31.94
C LYS A 240 42.02 -101.49 31.75
N GLU A 241 41.90 -100.86 30.57
CA GLU A 241 42.68 -99.68 30.10
C GLU A 241 42.21 -99.11 28.72
N THR A 242 41.78 -97.84 28.64
CA THR A 242 41.83 -96.92 27.45
C THR A 242 41.01 -97.27 26.16
N PRO A 243 40.96 -96.48 25.03
CA PRO A 243 41.26 -95.03 24.77
C PRO A 243 40.25 -94.20 23.86
N VAL A 244 40.14 -92.85 24.08
CA VAL A 244 40.30 -91.69 23.12
C VAL A 244 39.27 -91.26 21.99
N ILE A 245 39.17 -89.90 21.74
CA ILE A 245 38.64 -89.11 20.56
C ILE A 245 37.10 -88.93 20.34
N ILE A 246 36.49 -87.84 19.77
CA ILE A 246 36.67 -86.35 19.80
C ILE A 246 35.47 -85.60 19.10
N GLN A 247 35.25 -84.30 19.41
CA GLN A 247 34.48 -83.24 18.66
C GLN A 247 32.94 -83.05 18.77
N ASP A 248 32.52 -81.78 18.63
CA ASP A 248 31.19 -81.22 18.93
C ASP A 248 30.29 -80.93 17.69
N THR A 249 28.98 -80.78 17.90
CA THR A 249 27.99 -80.43 16.85
C THR A 249 26.90 -79.46 17.34
N GLU A 250 27.06 -78.14 17.15
CA GLU A 250 26.01 -77.16 17.50
C GLU A 250 26.18 -75.82 16.72
N LYS A 251 25.81 -75.79 15.42
CA LYS A 251 25.94 -74.55 14.60
C LYS A 251 25.07 -74.44 13.34
N ILE A 252 23.81 -74.89 13.39
CA ILE A 252 22.89 -74.85 12.23
C ILE A 252 21.68 -73.92 12.44
N ASP A 253 21.16 -73.78 13.66
CA ASP A 253 19.89 -73.07 13.90
C ASP A 253 19.96 -71.52 13.86
N SER A 254 21.16 -70.93 13.89
CA SER A 254 21.32 -69.47 13.92
C SER A 254 21.03 -68.78 12.59
N LEU A 255 21.30 -69.43 11.45
CA LEU A 255 21.23 -68.81 10.12
C LEU A 255 19.80 -68.76 9.54
N THR A 256 18.91 -69.67 9.97
CA THR A 256 17.54 -69.75 9.46
C THR A 256 16.68 -68.54 9.89
N ALA A 257 16.95 -67.96 11.07
CA ALA A 257 16.24 -66.79 11.58
C ALA A 257 16.57 -65.49 10.83
N GLU A 258 17.83 -65.33 10.40
CA GLU A 258 18.34 -64.11 9.77
C GLU A 258 17.80 -63.93 8.33
N VAL A 259 17.58 -65.03 7.61
CA VAL A 259 16.89 -65.02 6.30
C VAL A 259 15.43 -64.58 6.43
N GLY A 260 14.80 -64.83 7.59
CA GLY A 260 13.42 -64.40 7.88
C GLY A 260 13.29 -62.90 8.08
N SER A 261 14.16 -62.29 8.88
CA SER A 261 14.14 -60.85 9.17
C SER A 261 14.47 -60.01 7.93
N LEU A 262 15.43 -60.45 7.11
CA LEU A 262 15.80 -59.79 5.86
C LEU A 262 14.65 -59.79 4.83
N LYS A 263 13.85 -60.87 4.76
CA LYS A 263 12.64 -60.91 3.91
C LYS A 263 11.58 -59.88 4.33
N ALA A 264 11.36 -59.69 5.63
CA ALA A 264 10.42 -58.69 6.14
C ALA A 264 10.88 -57.26 5.83
N LEU A 265 12.17 -56.96 6.03
CA LEU A 265 12.78 -55.67 5.69
C LEU A 265 12.64 -55.33 4.19
N LEU A 266 12.91 -56.31 3.31
CA LEU A 266 12.75 -56.17 1.86
C LEU A 266 11.28 -55.90 1.45
N SER A 267 10.32 -56.46 2.17
CA SER A 267 8.89 -56.23 1.91
C SER A 267 8.49 -54.80 2.29
N ASN A 268 8.92 -54.32 3.45
CA ASN A 268 8.61 -52.97 3.91
C ASN A 268 9.22 -51.90 2.99
N GLN A 269 10.50 -52.04 2.61
CA GLN A 269 11.14 -51.11 1.67
C GLN A 269 10.45 -51.07 0.30
N LYS A 270 9.96 -52.21 -0.20
CA LYS A 270 9.18 -52.23 -1.46
C LYS A 270 7.86 -51.46 -1.34
N GLN A 271 7.20 -51.51 -0.18
CA GLN A 271 5.98 -50.74 0.05
C GLN A 271 6.26 -49.24 0.19
N GLU A 272 7.29 -48.85 0.94
CA GLU A 272 7.73 -47.44 1.05
C GLU A 272 8.08 -46.84 -0.33
N VAL A 273 8.75 -47.61 -1.19
CA VAL A 273 9.07 -47.21 -2.58
C VAL A 273 7.82 -47.07 -3.44
N GLU A 274 6.82 -47.95 -3.31
CA GLU A 274 5.54 -47.84 -4.03
C GLU A 274 4.70 -46.65 -3.56
N GLU A 275 4.71 -46.33 -2.26
CA GLU A 275 4.01 -45.17 -1.71
C GLU A 275 4.70 -43.85 -2.13
N ALA A 276 6.04 -43.79 -2.09
CA ALA A 276 6.81 -42.67 -2.62
C ALA A 276 6.57 -42.46 -4.12
N ARG A 277 6.49 -43.54 -4.91
CA ARG A 277 6.22 -43.49 -6.36
C ARG A 277 4.83 -42.94 -6.67
N LYS A 278 3.81 -43.29 -5.88
CA LYS A 278 2.45 -42.72 -6.01
C LYS A 278 2.44 -41.25 -5.65
N SER A 279 3.12 -40.85 -4.58
CA SER A 279 3.29 -39.44 -4.21
C SER A 279 3.99 -38.61 -5.28
N LEU A 280 4.94 -39.19 -6.02
CA LEU A 280 5.62 -38.53 -7.14
C LEU A 280 4.66 -38.30 -8.32
N ILE A 281 3.94 -39.34 -8.77
CA ILE A 281 2.95 -39.25 -9.86
C ILE A 281 1.86 -38.22 -9.54
N GLU A 282 1.41 -38.17 -8.28
CA GLU A 282 0.47 -37.14 -7.81
C GLU A 282 1.06 -35.72 -7.84
N ALA A 283 2.36 -35.56 -7.57
CA ALA A 283 3.03 -34.25 -7.64
C ALA A 283 3.22 -33.81 -9.10
N ASP A 284 3.62 -34.71 -10.00
CA ASP A 284 3.79 -34.43 -11.42
C ASP A 284 2.45 -34.05 -12.08
N ALA A 285 1.35 -34.74 -11.73
CA ALA A 285 0.01 -34.37 -12.17
C ALA A 285 -0.37 -32.95 -11.71
N LYS A 286 -0.11 -32.60 -10.44
CA LYS A 286 -0.37 -31.25 -9.89
C LYS A 286 0.52 -30.19 -10.56
N ASN A 287 1.76 -30.52 -10.92
CA ASN A 287 2.67 -29.64 -11.63
C ASN A 287 2.21 -29.37 -13.08
N ALA A 288 1.75 -30.40 -13.82
CA ALA A 288 1.18 -30.23 -15.15
C ALA A 288 -0.08 -29.32 -15.11
N ASP A 289 -0.91 -29.52 -14.09
CA ASP A 289 -2.12 -28.74 -13.86
C ASP A 289 -1.82 -27.28 -13.44
N LEU A 290 -0.63 -26.99 -12.90
CA LEU A 290 -0.13 -25.64 -12.63
C LEU A 290 0.51 -25.00 -13.86
N MET A 291 1.30 -25.75 -14.64
CA MET A 291 1.88 -25.26 -15.91
C MET A 291 0.79 -24.77 -16.87
N LYS A 292 -0.28 -25.54 -17.06
CA LYS A 292 -1.42 -25.14 -17.89
C LYS A 292 -2.09 -23.83 -17.40
N LYS A 293 -2.17 -23.64 -16.09
CA LYS A 293 -2.70 -22.40 -15.48
C LYS A 293 -1.75 -21.21 -15.65
N PHE A 294 -0.43 -21.45 -15.71
CA PHE A 294 0.56 -20.43 -16.07
C PHE A 294 0.41 -20.01 -17.53
N GLU A 295 0.34 -20.95 -18.48
CA GLU A 295 0.12 -20.63 -19.90
C GLU A 295 -1.19 -19.84 -20.13
N ASP A 296 -2.27 -20.21 -19.43
CA ASP A 296 -3.57 -19.52 -19.53
C ASP A 296 -3.55 -18.10 -18.90
N VAL A 297 -2.56 -17.79 -18.06
CA VAL A 297 -2.30 -16.45 -17.51
C VAL A 297 -1.36 -15.66 -18.43
N GLU A 298 -0.34 -16.32 -18.99
CA GLU A 298 0.61 -15.75 -19.95
C GLU A 298 -0.11 -15.24 -21.21
N LYS A 299 -0.97 -16.07 -21.83
CA LYS A 299 -1.82 -15.69 -22.96
C LYS A 299 -2.75 -14.51 -22.67
N ARG A 300 -3.14 -14.29 -21.41
CA ARG A 300 -3.92 -13.11 -20.98
C ARG A 300 -3.04 -11.87 -20.77
N ALA A 301 -1.80 -12.04 -20.32
CA ALA A 301 -0.83 -10.96 -20.24
C ALA A 301 -0.47 -10.44 -21.64
N GLU A 302 -0.25 -11.34 -22.61
CA GLU A 302 -0.03 -10.99 -24.02
C GLU A 302 -1.22 -10.20 -24.60
N GLN A 303 -2.46 -10.67 -24.40
CA GLN A 303 -3.67 -9.97 -24.85
C GLN A 303 -3.83 -8.58 -24.21
N LEU A 304 -3.49 -8.43 -22.92
CA LEU A 304 -3.51 -7.13 -22.25
C LEU A 304 -2.40 -6.21 -22.78
N GLN A 305 -1.20 -6.73 -23.03
CA GLN A 305 -0.09 -5.97 -23.62
C GLN A 305 -0.43 -5.47 -25.03
N GLU A 306 -1.00 -6.32 -25.90
CA GLU A 306 -1.47 -5.89 -27.22
C GLU A 306 -2.59 -4.82 -27.10
N SER A 307 -3.49 -4.96 -26.11
CA SER A 307 -4.54 -3.97 -25.88
C SER A 307 -4.00 -2.61 -25.41
N ASN A 308 -2.93 -2.58 -24.61
CA ASN A 308 -2.25 -1.36 -24.20
C ASN A 308 -1.53 -0.69 -25.37
N GLN A 309 -0.76 -1.44 -26.16
CA GLN A 309 -0.07 -0.90 -27.33
C GLN A 309 -1.06 -0.25 -28.32
N ARG A 310 -2.20 -0.91 -28.58
CA ARG A 310 -3.29 -0.37 -29.41
C ARG A 310 -4.01 0.84 -28.81
N LEU A 311 -3.82 1.15 -27.52
CA LEU A 311 -4.30 2.37 -26.86
C LEU A 311 -3.24 3.47 -26.90
N GLU A 312 -1.97 3.14 -26.70
CA GLU A 312 -0.82 4.04 -26.83
C GLU A 312 -0.73 4.61 -28.26
N GLU A 313 -0.87 3.77 -29.29
CA GLU A 313 -0.95 4.18 -30.70
C GLU A 313 -2.11 5.16 -30.95
N LYS A 314 -3.29 4.94 -30.32
CA LYS A 314 -4.44 5.84 -30.44
C LYS A 314 -4.24 7.17 -29.73
N LEU A 315 -3.61 7.15 -28.55
CA LEU A 315 -3.28 8.35 -27.80
C LEU A 315 -2.26 9.22 -28.57
N SER A 316 -1.21 8.61 -29.12
CA SER A 316 -0.23 9.30 -29.96
C SER A 316 -0.87 9.94 -31.21
N ASN A 317 -1.75 9.20 -31.90
CA ASN A 317 -2.52 9.74 -33.02
C ASN A 317 -3.40 10.93 -32.59
N MET A 318 -4.19 10.80 -31.52
CA MET A 318 -5.04 11.90 -30.99
C MET A 318 -4.25 13.11 -30.49
N GLU A 319 -3.04 12.91 -29.97
CA GLU A 319 -2.14 14.00 -29.59
C GLU A 319 -1.61 14.74 -30.83
N SER A 320 -1.22 14.01 -31.88
CA SER A 320 -0.80 14.62 -33.15
C SER A 320 -1.92 15.45 -33.78
N GLU A 321 -3.17 14.95 -33.78
CA GLU A 321 -4.34 15.70 -34.21
C GLU A 321 -4.56 16.97 -33.37
N ASN A 322 -4.43 16.87 -32.04
CA ASN A 322 -4.51 18.03 -31.14
C ASN A 322 -3.40 19.05 -31.42
N GLN A 323 -2.19 18.60 -31.74
CA GLN A 323 -1.06 19.48 -32.05
C GLN A 323 -1.28 20.21 -33.38
N VAL A 324 -1.79 19.53 -34.41
CA VAL A 324 -2.20 20.13 -35.68
C VAL A 324 -3.34 21.13 -35.49
N LEU A 325 -4.39 20.79 -34.73
CA LEU A 325 -5.50 21.71 -34.42
C LEU A 325 -5.03 22.96 -33.66
N ARG A 326 -4.08 22.82 -32.73
CA ARG A 326 -3.45 23.97 -32.04
C ARG A 326 -2.64 24.84 -33.00
N GLN A 327 -1.91 24.25 -33.96
CA GLN A 327 -1.19 25.03 -34.98
C GLN A 327 -2.15 25.75 -35.94
N GLN A 328 -3.25 25.11 -36.35
CA GLN A 328 -4.30 25.74 -37.17
C GLN A 328 -4.97 26.92 -36.42
N ALA A 329 -5.27 26.75 -35.12
CA ALA A 329 -5.82 27.84 -34.31
C ALA A 329 -4.86 29.04 -34.19
N LEU A 330 -3.54 28.81 -34.19
CA LEU A 330 -2.53 29.87 -34.17
C LEU A 330 -2.38 30.58 -35.53
N THR A 331 -2.45 29.85 -36.65
CA THR A 331 -2.33 30.44 -37.99
C THR A 331 -3.59 31.18 -38.46
N MET A 332 -4.76 30.94 -37.83
CA MET A 332 -6.01 31.65 -38.13
C MET A 332 -6.20 33.00 -37.39
N SER A 333 -5.17 33.54 -36.75
CA SER A 333 -5.21 34.88 -36.11
C SER A 333 -4.83 36.00 -37.11
N PRO A 334 -5.73 36.94 -37.46
CA PRO A 334 -5.55 37.83 -38.62
C PRO A 334 -4.70 39.08 -38.36
N THR A 335 -3.68 39.31 -39.20
CA THR A 335 -2.77 40.47 -39.16
C THR A 335 -3.33 41.75 -39.80
N GLY A 336 -4.32 42.36 -39.13
CA GLY A 336 -4.43 43.82 -39.00
C GLY A 336 -5.11 44.67 -40.10
N LYS A 337 -5.53 45.87 -39.64
CA LYS A 337 -6.03 47.06 -40.37
C LYS A 337 -7.49 47.05 -40.90
N SER A 338 -8.30 47.83 -40.16
CA SER A 338 -9.52 48.59 -40.52
C SER A 338 -9.90 48.74 -42.01
N ILE A 339 -11.20 48.63 -42.31
CA ILE A 339 -12.01 49.71 -42.93
C ILE A 339 -13.53 49.45 -42.78
N SER A 340 -14.35 50.50 -42.88
CA SER A 340 -15.81 50.51 -42.70
C SER A 340 -16.59 50.11 -43.96
N ALA A 341 -17.67 49.31 -43.82
CA ALA A 341 -18.85 49.36 -44.69
C ALA A 341 -20.12 48.79 -44.03
N ARG A 342 -21.32 49.24 -44.46
CA ARG A 342 -22.64 48.66 -44.13
C ARG A 342 -23.66 48.97 -45.23
N PRO A 343 -24.41 47.98 -45.71
CA PRO A 343 -25.89 48.00 -45.66
C PRO A 343 -26.43 46.63 -45.13
N ARG A 344 -27.66 46.42 -44.61
CA ARG A 344 -29.04 46.61 -45.14
C ARG A 344 -29.29 45.78 -46.43
N THR A 345 -30.24 44.83 -46.52
CA THR A 345 -31.16 44.24 -45.49
C THR A 345 -31.26 42.69 -45.71
N MET A 346 -32.35 41.89 -45.72
CA MET A 346 -33.81 42.06 -45.61
C MET A 346 -34.53 40.89 -44.86
N ILE A 347 -35.61 40.28 -45.40
CA ILE A 347 -36.64 39.44 -44.70
C ILE A 347 -37.22 38.40 -45.70
N ILE A 348 -38.02 37.41 -45.24
CA ILE A 348 -38.92 36.45 -45.99
C ILE A 348 -38.24 35.09 -46.35
N GLN A 349 -38.81 33.87 -46.24
CA GLN A 349 -40.18 33.37 -45.86
C GLN A 349 -40.16 32.17 -44.87
N ARG A 350 -41.23 31.34 -44.82
CA ARG A 350 -41.55 30.29 -43.81
C ARG A 350 -41.77 28.88 -44.43
N THR A 351 -41.31 27.82 -43.75
CA THR A 351 -42.00 26.50 -43.48
C THR A 351 -42.45 25.59 -44.68
N PRO A 352 -42.96 24.35 -44.46
CA PRO A 352 -42.34 23.19 -43.78
C PRO A 352 -42.57 21.85 -44.56
N GLU A 353 -42.52 20.70 -43.86
CA GLU A 353 -43.18 19.38 -44.12
C GLU A 353 -42.33 18.14 -44.48
N ASN A 354 -42.62 17.06 -43.72
CA ASN A 354 -42.63 15.61 -44.02
C ASN A 354 -41.37 14.87 -44.56
N GLY A 355 -41.02 13.68 -44.06
CA GLY A 355 -41.71 12.87 -43.03
C GLY A 355 -40.98 11.59 -42.56
N ASN A 356 -41.73 10.74 -41.85
CA ASN A 356 -41.36 9.49 -41.12
C ASN A 356 -40.62 8.43 -41.99
N ILE A 357 -40.01 7.34 -41.49
CA ILE A 357 -40.35 6.34 -40.43
C ILE A 357 -38.99 5.80 -39.87
N GLN A 358 -38.67 5.52 -38.58
CA GLN A 358 -39.33 5.10 -37.32
C GLN A 358 -39.09 3.60 -36.96
N ASN A 359 -38.90 3.31 -35.65
CA ASN A 359 -38.68 2.02 -34.95
C ASN A 359 -37.26 1.41 -35.07
N GLY A 360 -36.67 0.80 -34.03
CA GLY A 360 -37.05 0.63 -32.61
C GLY A 360 -35.84 0.91 -31.67
N GLU A 361 -36.03 1.38 -30.43
CA GLU A 361 -36.24 0.57 -29.20
C GLU A 361 -34.96 -0.22 -28.76
N THR A 362 -34.46 -0.15 -27.52
CA THR A 362 -35.01 0.32 -26.22
C THR A 362 -33.96 1.03 -25.33
N ARG A 363 -34.47 1.81 -24.34
CA ARG A 363 -33.88 2.39 -23.11
C ARG A 363 -32.67 1.63 -22.51
N LEU A 364 -31.77 2.22 -21.71
CA LEU A 364 -31.96 3.19 -20.60
C LEU A 364 -30.62 3.88 -20.20
N ALA A 365 -30.69 4.76 -19.19
CA ALA A 365 -29.62 5.26 -18.28
C ALA A 365 -29.06 6.67 -18.52
N THR A 366 -28.89 7.36 -17.38
CA THR A 366 -28.48 8.76 -17.20
C THR A 366 -26.96 8.96 -17.26
N PRO A 367 -26.47 10.15 -17.66
CA PRO A 367 -25.05 10.49 -17.54
C PRO A 367 -24.71 10.93 -16.10
N GLU A 368 -24.00 10.09 -15.34
CA GLU A 368 -23.29 10.54 -14.13
C GLU A 368 -21.80 10.71 -14.40
N THR A 369 -21.33 11.95 -14.28
CA THR A 369 -19.92 12.31 -14.35
C THR A 369 -19.14 11.71 -13.19
N THR A 370 -18.20 10.81 -13.46
CA THR A 370 -17.21 10.39 -12.45
C THR A 370 -15.80 10.76 -12.91
N HIS A 371 -15.30 11.90 -12.43
CA HIS A 371 -13.86 12.18 -12.48
C HIS A 371 -13.13 11.19 -11.55
N VAL A 372 -12.27 10.35 -12.12
CA VAL A 372 -11.15 9.76 -11.37
C VAL A 372 -9.90 10.55 -11.74
N LEU A 373 -9.29 11.19 -10.73
CA LEU A 373 -7.98 11.81 -10.85
C LEU A 373 -6.90 10.76 -10.57
N SER A 374 -6.11 10.42 -11.58
CA SER A 374 -4.88 9.63 -11.45
C SER A 374 -3.72 10.41 -12.08
N ASN A 375 -2.89 11.03 -11.24
CA ASN A 375 -1.70 11.78 -11.69
C ASN A 375 -0.54 10.82 -12.01
N SER A 376 -0.17 10.73 -13.28
CA SER A 376 1.14 10.26 -13.75
C SER A 376 1.42 10.89 -15.12
N ARG A 377 2.09 12.05 -15.18
CA ARG A 377 3.55 12.22 -15.32
C ARG A 377 4.07 11.68 -16.67
N GLU A 378 4.24 12.60 -17.61
CA GLU A 378 5.17 12.48 -18.75
C GLU A 378 6.06 13.74 -18.81
N PRO A 379 7.21 13.72 -19.53
CA PRO A 379 8.32 14.65 -19.25
C PRO A 379 8.40 15.85 -20.21
N GLU A 380 7.97 17.03 -19.77
CA GLU A 380 8.34 18.30 -20.43
C GLU A 380 9.75 18.77 -20.03
N SER A 381 10.51 19.25 -21.02
CA SER A 381 11.93 19.67 -20.92
C SER A 381 12.27 20.54 -19.70
N GLU A 382 13.18 20.06 -18.85
CA GLU A 382 13.41 20.60 -17.49
C GLU A 382 13.97 22.04 -17.42
N GLU A 383 14.65 22.55 -18.45
CA GLU A 383 15.33 23.85 -18.37
C GLU A 383 14.41 25.09 -18.35
N LYS A 384 13.22 25.01 -18.94
CA LYS A 384 12.31 26.18 -19.09
C LYS A 384 11.44 26.43 -17.84
N PRO A 385 10.81 25.41 -17.21
CA PRO A 385 10.05 25.61 -15.98
C PRO A 385 10.92 26.21 -14.86
N GLN A 386 12.12 25.66 -14.68
CA GLN A 386 13.09 26.04 -13.64
C GLN A 386 13.41 27.54 -13.66
N LYS A 387 13.71 28.11 -14.84
CA LYS A 387 14.02 29.53 -15.01
C LYS A 387 12.83 30.42 -14.64
N SER A 388 11.63 30.10 -15.15
CA SER A 388 10.41 30.88 -14.85
C SER A 388 9.96 30.81 -13.38
N LEU A 389 10.36 29.75 -12.66
CA LEU A 389 10.13 29.60 -11.22
C LEU A 389 11.12 30.48 -10.44
N ASN A 390 12.41 30.44 -10.80
CA ASN A 390 13.46 31.22 -10.15
C ASN A 390 13.29 32.72 -10.38
N GLU A 391 12.89 33.17 -11.59
CA GLU A 391 12.55 34.56 -11.88
C GLU A 391 11.42 35.06 -10.97
N LYS A 392 10.33 34.28 -10.83
CA LYS A 392 9.24 34.62 -9.90
C LYS A 392 9.67 34.60 -8.43
N GLN A 393 10.58 33.72 -8.03
CA GLN A 393 11.13 33.76 -6.67
C GLN A 393 11.96 35.03 -6.45
N GLN A 394 12.76 35.45 -7.43
CA GLN A 394 13.53 36.69 -7.39
C GLN A 394 12.63 37.93 -7.29
N GLU A 395 11.60 38.04 -8.15
CA GLU A 395 10.60 39.13 -8.10
C GLU A 395 9.92 39.23 -6.72
N ASN A 396 9.56 38.10 -6.12
CA ASN A 396 8.93 38.05 -4.80
C ASN A 396 9.89 38.43 -3.66
N GLN A 397 11.18 38.10 -3.76
CA GLN A 397 12.21 38.56 -2.82
C GLN A 397 12.43 40.08 -2.92
N ASP A 398 12.50 40.61 -4.14
CA ASP A 398 12.72 42.03 -4.39
C ASP A 398 11.52 42.88 -3.93
N LEU A 399 10.31 42.36 -4.07
CA LEU A 399 9.10 42.95 -3.48
C LEU A 399 9.15 42.95 -1.93
N LEU A 400 9.59 41.85 -1.31
CA LEU A 400 9.74 41.77 0.15
C LEU A 400 10.78 42.77 0.68
N ILE A 401 11.96 42.85 0.05
CA ILE A 401 13.01 43.81 0.40
C ILE A 401 12.44 45.23 0.33
N LYS A 402 11.77 45.58 -0.78
CA LYS A 402 11.14 46.90 -0.98
C LYS A 402 10.07 47.23 0.07
N CYS A 403 9.39 46.24 0.64
CA CYS A 403 8.48 46.44 1.77
C CYS A 403 9.22 46.62 3.11
N ILE A 404 10.36 45.95 3.33
CA ILE A 404 11.15 46.07 4.55
C ILE A 404 11.89 47.43 4.63
N THR A 405 12.30 47.99 3.49
CA THR A 405 12.91 49.34 3.42
C THR A 405 11.90 50.48 3.68
N GLN A 406 10.61 50.17 3.83
CA GLN A 406 9.60 51.14 4.26
C GLN A 406 9.39 51.04 5.78
N ASP A 407 9.17 52.16 6.46
CA ASP A 407 8.82 52.12 7.88
C ASP A 407 7.41 51.54 8.06
N LEU A 408 7.39 50.24 8.37
CA LEU A 408 6.18 49.46 8.64
C LEU A 408 5.73 49.55 10.11
N GLY A 409 6.54 50.16 10.99
CA GLY A 409 6.26 50.36 12.41
C GLY A 409 5.86 49.10 13.20
N PHE A 410 5.04 49.32 14.22
CA PHE A 410 4.58 48.32 15.18
C PHE A 410 3.05 48.23 15.19
N SER A 411 2.52 47.00 15.19
CA SER A 411 1.09 46.73 15.34
C SER A 411 0.86 45.89 16.60
N GLY A 412 0.10 46.43 17.57
CA GLY A 412 -0.16 45.75 18.84
C GLY A 412 1.11 45.40 19.63
N GLY A 413 2.12 46.29 19.60
CA GLY A 413 3.42 46.07 20.24
C GLY A 413 4.35 45.10 19.51
N LYS A 414 4.00 44.61 18.31
CA LYS A 414 4.83 43.69 17.53
C LYS A 414 5.38 44.37 16.26
N PRO A 415 6.68 44.25 15.94
CA PRO A 415 7.27 44.85 14.75
C PRO A 415 6.69 44.19 13.49
N VAL A 416 6.09 44.99 12.60
CA VAL A 416 5.36 44.47 11.43
C VAL A 416 6.32 43.88 10.41
N ALA A 417 7.47 44.52 10.17
CA ALA A 417 8.52 44.04 9.27
C ALA A 417 8.99 42.62 9.63
N ALA A 418 9.31 42.36 10.91
CA ALA A 418 9.77 41.04 11.36
C ALA A 418 8.71 39.94 11.17
N LEU A 419 7.42 40.25 11.38
CA LEU A 419 6.32 39.31 11.14
C LEU A 419 6.10 39.02 9.65
N LEU A 420 6.38 39.98 8.76
CA LEU A 420 6.33 39.78 7.31
C LEU A 420 7.53 38.97 6.82
N ILE A 421 8.76 39.31 7.25
CA ILE A 421 9.99 38.55 7.00
C ILE A 421 9.79 37.07 7.35
N TYR A 422 9.38 36.80 8.60
CA TYR A 422 9.18 35.43 9.09
C TYR A 422 8.14 34.66 8.27
N LYS A 423 6.99 35.29 7.94
CA LYS A 423 5.95 34.65 7.13
C LYS A 423 6.40 34.35 5.71
N CYS A 424 7.16 35.24 5.07
CA CYS A 424 7.63 35.02 3.70
C CYS A 424 8.69 33.93 3.63
N LEU A 425 9.69 33.95 4.52
CA LEU A 425 10.72 32.90 4.62
C LEU A 425 10.12 31.53 4.95
N LEU A 426 9.08 31.48 5.80
CA LEU A 426 8.34 30.25 6.09
C LEU A 426 7.53 29.77 4.87
N HIS A 427 6.90 30.68 4.11
CA HIS A 427 6.14 30.35 2.90
C HIS A 427 7.03 29.83 1.77
N TRP A 428 8.21 30.42 1.57
CA TRP A 428 9.21 29.99 0.58
C TRP A 428 10.10 28.83 1.09
N ARG A 429 9.89 28.37 2.32
CA ARG A 429 10.69 27.35 3.00
C ARG A 429 12.20 27.63 3.02
N SER A 430 12.61 28.89 3.09
CA SER A 430 14.02 29.28 3.04
C SER A 430 14.86 28.69 4.18
N PHE A 431 14.22 28.23 5.27
CA PHE A 431 14.84 27.52 6.38
C PHE A 431 15.15 26.03 6.10
N GLU A 432 14.66 25.44 5.00
CA GLU A 432 14.92 24.05 4.60
C GLU A 432 16.12 23.91 3.64
N VAL A 433 16.81 25.01 3.31
CA VAL A 433 17.85 25.07 2.27
C VAL A 433 19.18 25.56 2.87
N GLU A 434 20.26 24.81 2.65
CA GLU A 434 21.55 24.99 3.35
C GLU A 434 22.21 26.37 3.15
N ARG A 435 21.94 27.05 2.03
CA ARG A 435 22.22 28.48 1.83
C ARG A 435 21.15 29.11 0.94
N THR A 436 20.63 30.28 1.32
CA THR A 436 19.87 31.15 0.41
C THR A 436 20.30 32.59 0.57
N THR A 437 20.63 33.24 -0.55
CA THR A 437 21.03 34.67 -0.63
C THR A 437 19.97 35.63 -0.09
N VAL A 438 18.73 35.16 0.11
CA VAL A 438 17.63 35.92 0.71
C VAL A 438 17.97 36.40 2.13
N PHE A 439 18.65 35.57 2.94
CA PHE A 439 19.04 35.96 4.29
C PHE A 439 20.06 37.09 4.27
N ASP A 440 21.12 36.96 3.47
CA ASP A 440 22.18 37.97 3.34
C ASP A 440 21.60 39.32 2.89
N ARG A 441 20.70 39.31 1.90
CA ARG A 441 20.04 40.52 1.39
C ARG A 441 19.10 41.17 2.42
N ILE A 442 18.35 40.37 3.20
CA ILE A 442 17.50 40.89 4.28
C ILE A 442 18.35 41.47 5.42
N ILE A 443 19.41 40.77 5.84
CA ILE A 443 20.34 41.22 6.88
C ILE A 443 21.01 42.54 6.46
N GLN A 444 21.52 42.63 5.22
CA GLN A 444 22.17 43.85 4.73
C GLN A 444 21.18 45.01 4.58
N THR A 445 19.93 44.76 4.15
CA THR A 445 18.87 45.79 4.10
C THR A 445 18.56 46.35 5.50
N ILE A 446 18.49 45.47 6.51
CA ILE A 446 18.25 45.85 7.91
C ILE A 446 19.44 46.62 8.48
N ALA A 447 20.69 46.20 8.20
CA ALA A 447 21.89 46.92 8.61
C ALA A 447 21.91 48.35 8.03
N SER A 448 21.63 48.51 6.73
CA SER A 448 21.53 49.82 6.05
C SER A 448 20.31 50.68 6.45
N ALA A 449 19.54 50.24 7.44
CA ALA A 449 18.43 50.99 8.04
C ALA A 449 18.60 51.15 9.58
N ILE A 450 19.78 50.80 10.10
CA ILE A 450 20.21 50.94 11.51
C ILE A 450 21.48 51.79 11.60
N GLU A 451 22.34 51.76 10.56
CA GLU A 451 23.35 52.79 10.25
C GLU A 451 22.72 54.09 9.72
#